data_AF-K8YCG3-F1
#
_entry.id   AF-K8YCG3-F1
#
_cell.length_a   1.000
_cell.length_b   1.000
_cell.length_c   1.000
_cell.angle_alpha   90.00
_cell.angle_beta   90.00
_cell.angle_gamma   90.00
#
_symmetry.space_group_name_H-M   'P 1'
#
loop_
_entity.id
_entity.type
_entity.pdbx_description
1 polymer ?
#
loop_
_entity_poly.entity_id
_entity_poly.type
_entity_poly.pdbx_seq_one_letter_code
_entity_poly.pdbx_strand_id
1 'polypeptide(L)'
;MVLPPISEVTYSNLLSTTESFLKSRQRSYFKSIQKETIAINQFMTNGIPASKVLDLLEKLIEIRKHPKFGKESFWMSATENLSGAYAYMHKIETVHAAIWPEAEKRKEEQNLKDPRLGWKGFVEFSKQLKPDLQIEIKNLPITENLESKTIQIPQCSEKAELFIFKFFHESNSGWKIIKEKTYENNI
;
A
#
# COMPACT_ATOMS: atom_id res chain seq x y z
N MET A 1 19.56 -10.64 -11.04
CA MET A 1 18.58 -9.58 -11.37
C MET A 1 17.94 -9.14 -10.07
N VAL A 2 18.03 -7.86 -9.75
CA VAL A 2 17.35 -7.25 -8.60
C VAL A 2 15.88 -7.05 -9.01
N LEU A 3 14.92 -7.45 -8.17
CA LEU A 3 13.51 -7.22 -8.45
C LEU A 3 13.22 -5.73 -8.36
N PRO A 4 12.44 -5.15 -9.30
CA PRO A 4 12.04 -3.75 -9.19
C PRO A 4 11.20 -3.57 -7.91
N PRO A 5 11.30 -2.40 -7.24
CA PRO A 5 10.42 -2.08 -6.13
C PRO A 5 8.96 -2.18 -6.59
N ILE A 6 8.06 -2.61 -5.68
CA ILE A 6 6.64 -2.88 -5.97
C ILE A 6 5.93 -1.68 -6.63
N SER A 7 6.44 -0.46 -6.40
CA SER A 7 5.97 0.81 -6.98
C SER A 7 6.26 1.01 -8.47
N GLU A 8 7.12 0.20 -9.10
CA GLU A 8 7.50 0.32 -10.52
C GLU A 8 6.83 -0.71 -11.45
N VAL A 9 5.92 -1.53 -10.92
CA VAL A 9 5.23 -2.57 -11.69
C VAL A 9 4.06 -1.96 -12.46
N THR A 10 4.09 -2.11 -13.79
CA THR A 10 3.06 -1.65 -14.72
C THR A 10 2.48 -2.84 -15.49
N TYR A 11 1.31 -2.70 -16.10
CA TYR A 11 0.77 -3.81 -16.92
C TYR A 11 1.66 -4.16 -18.11
N SER A 12 2.40 -3.19 -18.66
CA SER A 12 3.31 -3.42 -19.78
C SER A 12 4.53 -4.27 -19.40
N ASN A 13 4.97 -4.23 -18.14
CA ASN A 13 6.08 -5.04 -17.62
C ASN A 13 5.63 -6.20 -16.71
N LEU A 14 4.33 -6.38 -16.47
CA LEU A 14 3.80 -7.29 -15.45
C LEU A 14 4.22 -8.75 -15.70
N LEU A 15 4.14 -9.22 -16.94
CA LEU A 15 4.49 -10.61 -17.28
C LEU A 15 5.97 -10.90 -16.98
N SER A 16 6.88 -10.09 -17.51
CA SER A 16 8.33 -10.27 -17.33
C SER A 16 8.76 -10.06 -15.87
N THR A 17 8.12 -9.14 -15.16
CA THR A 17 8.35 -8.91 -13.73
C THR A 17 7.91 -10.12 -12.91
N THR A 18 6.75 -10.71 -13.25
CA THR A 18 6.22 -11.88 -12.55
C THR A 18 7.07 -13.12 -12.80
N GLU A 19 7.52 -13.36 -14.04
CA GLU A 19 8.47 -14.42 -14.36
C GLU A 19 9.76 -14.27 -13.56
N SER A 20 10.31 -13.05 -13.48
CA SER A 20 11.52 -12.75 -12.70
C SER A 20 11.30 -12.96 -11.20
N PHE A 21 10.14 -12.55 -10.69
CA PHE A 21 9.72 -12.69 -9.29
C PHE A 21 9.66 -14.15 -8.86
N LEU A 22 9.02 -15.02 -9.64
CA LEU A 22 8.96 -16.46 -9.32
C LEU A 22 10.32 -17.13 -9.47
N LYS A 23 11.09 -16.77 -10.50
CA LYS A 23 12.44 -17.29 -10.70
C LYS A 23 13.36 -16.98 -9.52
N SER A 24 13.26 -15.77 -8.95
CA SER A 24 14.03 -15.38 -7.74
C SER A 24 13.69 -16.23 -6.51
N ARG A 25 12.50 -16.82 -6.46
CA ARG A 25 12.02 -17.72 -5.40
C ARG A 25 12.20 -19.20 -5.73
N GLN A 26 12.98 -19.49 -6.77
CA GLN A 26 13.22 -20.85 -7.29
C GLN A 26 11.92 -21.58 -7.66
N ARG A 27 10.92 -20.84 -8.16
CA ARG A 27 9.64 -21.39 -8.64
C ARG A 27 9.60 -21.38 -10.17
N SER A 28 8.98 -22.40 -10.74
CA SER A 28 8.73 -22.48 -12.19
C SER A 28 7.49 -21.69 -12.54
N TYR A 29 7.62 -20.75 -13.49
CA TYR A 29 6.48 -20.05 -14.05
C TYR A 29 5.80 -20.92 -15.09
N PHE A 30 4.55 -21.33 -14.84
CA PHE A 30 3.77 -22.06 -15.83
C PHE A 30 3.16 -21.08 -16.84
N LYS A 31 3.77 -20.99 -18.02
CA LYS A 31 3.38 -20.04 -19.07
C LYS A 31 2.30 -20.64 -19.98
N SER A 32 1.09 -20.08 -19.90
CA SER A 32 0.05 -20.28 -20.92
C SER A 32 -0.30 -18.92 -21.53
N ILE A 33 0.33 -18.58 -22.66
CA ILE A 33 0.27 -17.22 -23.25
C ILE A 33 -1.16 -16.69 -23.34
N GLN A 34 -2.10 -17.49 -23.83
CA GLN A 34 -3.51 -17.07 -23.94
C GLN A 34 -4.15 -16.77 -22.58
N LYS A 35 -3.94 -17.63 -21.58
CA LYS A 35 -4.53 -17.45 -20.23
C LYS A 35 -3.91 -16.26 -19.51
N GLU A 36 -2.61 -16.04 -19.67
CA GLU A 36 -1.91 -14.92 -19.06
C GLU A 36 -2.37 -13.58 -19.66
N THR A 37 -2.55 -13.50 -20.98
CA THR A 37 -3.11 -12.29 -21.63
C THR A 37 -4.53 -12.02 -21.16
N ILE A 38 -5.38 -13.05 -21.05
CA ILE A 38 -6.75 -12.90 -20.53
C ILE A 38 -6.71 -12.38 -19.09
N ALA A 39 -5.85 -12.93 -18.24
CA ALA A 39 -5.71 -12.51 -16.85
C ALA A 39 -5.25 -11.05 -16.73
N ILE A 40 -4.25 -10.63 -17.53
CA ILE A 40 -3.79 -9.23 -17.56
C ILE A 40 -4.95 -8.30 -17.93
N ASN A 41 -5.72 -8.64 -18.98
CA ASN A 41 -6.89 -7.87 -19.38
C ASN A 41 -7.93 -7.81 -18.27
N GLN A 42 -8.19 -8.91 -17.58
CA GLN A 42 -9.14 -8.93 -16.47
C GLN A 42 -8.67 -8.09 -15.28
N PHE A 43 -7.37 -8.10 -14.94
CA PHE A 43 -6.84 -7.18 -13.92
C PHE A 43 -7.03 -5.72 -14.32
N MET A 44 -6.77 -5.37 -15.58
CA MET A 44 -6.98 -4.01 -16.10
C MET A 44 -8.47 -3.61 -16.06
N THR A 45 -9.36 -4.44 -16.59
CA THR A 45 -10.80 -4.16 -16.67
C THR A 45 -11.44 -3.97 -15.30
N ASN A 46 -11.00 -4.72 -14.29
CA ASN A 46 -11.51 -4.59 -12.93
C ASN A 46 -10.77 -3.53 -12.10
N GLY A 47 -9.86 -2.74 -12.70
CA GLY A 47 -9.13 -1.68 -12.02
C GLY A 47 -8.17 -2.17 -10.93
N ILE A 48 -7.70 -3.43 -11.03
CA ILE A 48 -6.82 -4.05 -10.03
C ILE A 48 -5.36 -3.71 -10.35
N PRO A 49 -4.64 -2.93 -9.52
CA PRO A 49 -3.29 -2.48 -9.83
C PRO A 49 -2.30 -3.61 -10.12
N ALA A 50 -1.38 -3.40 -11.07
CA ALA A 50 -0.37 -4.40 -11.43
C ALA A 50 0.51 -4.80 -10.22
N SER A 51 0.80 -3.87 -9.31
CA SER A 51 1.50 -4.14 -8.05
C SER A 51 0.77 -5.14 -7.15
N LYS A 52 -0.57 -5.16 -7.17
CA LYS A 52 -1.39 -6.09 -6.39
C LYS A 52 -1.23 -7.54 -6.88
N VAL A 53 -0.89 -7.75 -8.14
CA VAL A 53 -0.72 -9.10 -8.70
C VAL A 53 0.50 -9.81 -8.10
N LEU A 54 1.61 -9.10 -7.92
CA LEU A 54 2.78 -9.65 -7.23
C LEU A 54 2.47 -9.96 -5.76
N ASP A 55 1.68 -9.11 -5.12
CA ASP A 55 1.24 -9.35 -3.74
C ASP A 55 0.41 -10.63 -3.62
N LEU A 56 -0.54 -10.86 -4.54
CA LEU A 56 -1.34 -12.09 -4.59
C LEU A 56 -0.47 -13.33 -4.78
N LEU A 57 0.58 -13.25 -5.60
CA LEU A 57 1.51 -14.36 -5.81
C LEU A 57 2.39 -14.62 -4.58
N GLU A 58 2.85 -13.58 -3.87
CA GLU A 58 3.54 -13.76 -2.60
C GLU A 58 2.63 -14.46 -1.59
N LYS A 59 1.41 -13.95 -1.41
CA LYS A 59 0.41 -14.53 -0.51
C LYS A 59 0.14 -16.00 -0.83
N LEU A 60 0.00 -16.34 -2.11
CA LEU A 60 -0.18 -17.72 -2.54
C LEU A 60 1.01 -18.61 -2.15
N ILE A 61 2.24 -18.13 -2.35
CA ILE A 61 3.46 -18.85 -1.97
C ILE A 61 3.52 -19.05 -0.45
N GLU A 62 3.17 -18.04 0.34
CA GLU A 62 3.11 -18.12 1.80
C GLU A 62 2.06 -19.11 2.29
N ILE A 63 0.84 -19.07 1.74
CA ILE A 63 -0.23 -20.04 2.05
C ILE A 63 0.25 -21.46 1.77
N ARG A 64 0.94 -21.70 0.65
CA ARG A 64 1.49 -23.02 0.30
C ARG A 64 2.61 -23.48 1.22
N LYS A 65 3.34 -22.56 1.83
CA LYS A 65 4.35 -22.89 2.85
C LYS A 65 3.74 -23.17 4.22
N HIS A 66 2.49 -22.75 4.46
CA HIS A 66 1.85 -22.93 5.75
C HIS A 66 1.62 -24.43 6.04
N PRO A 67 2.01 -24.95 7.23
CA PRO A 67 1.95 -26.39 7.55
C PRO A 67 0.56 -27.03 7.39
N LYS A 68 -0.49 -26.25 7.63
CA LYS A 68 -1.90 -26.67 7.53
C LYS A 68 -2.44 -26.61 6.09
N PHE A 69 -2.19 -25.51 5.39
CA PHE A 69 -2.82 -25.22 4.08
C PHE A 69 -1.99 -25.77 2.91
N GLY A 70 -0.66 -25.87 3.05
CA GLY A 70 0.22 -26.42 2.02
C GLY A 70 -0.07 -27.89 1.65
N LYS A 71 -0.77 -28.62 2.51
CA LYS A 71 -1.19 -30.02 2.27
C LYS A 71 -2.58 -30.15 1.67
N GLU A 72 -3.35 -29.06 1.55
CA GLU A 72 -4.67 -29.12 0.93
C GLU A 72 -4.55 -29.23 -0.58
N SER A 73 -5.35 -30.12 -1.17
CA SER A 73 -5.36 -30.39 -2.62
C SER A 73 -5.51 -29.11 -3.45
N PHE A 74 -6.38 -28.20 -2.99
CA PHE A 74 -6.60 -26.92 -3.63
C PHE A 74 -5.31 -26.11 -3.77
N TRP A 75 -4.59 -25.84 -2.67
CA TRP A 75 -3.37 -25.02 -2.69
C TRP A 75 -2.19 -25.70 -3.37
N MET A 76 -2.14 -27.03 -3.36
CA MET A 76 -1.14 -27.77 -4.13
C MET A 76 -1.36 -27.65 -5.65
N SER A 77 -2.63 -27.62 -6.08
CA SER A 77 -3.01 -27.53 -7.49
C SER A 77 -3.10 -26.10 -8.05
N ALA A 78 -3.18 -25.10 -7.17
CA ALA A 78 -3.24 -23.70 -7.55
C ALA A 78 -1.98 -23.29 -8.34
N THR A 79 -2.19 -22.74 -9.54
CA THR A 79 -1.09 -22.34 -10.41
C THR A 79 -0.46 -21.03 -9.95
N GLU A 80 0.86 -21.02 -9.80
CA GLU A 80 1.66 -19.83 -9.50
C GLU A 80 1.93 -19.05 -10.80
N ASN A 81 0.92 -18.37 -11.33
CA ASN A 81 0.98 -17.51 -12.52
C ASN A 81 -0.13 -16.43 -12.47
N LEU A 82 -0.18 -15.53 -13.45
CA LEU A 82 -1.15 -14.42 -13.45
C LEU A 82 -2.59 -14.94 -13.51
N SER A 83 -2.84 -15.96 -14.32
CA SER A 83 -4.17 -16.56 -14.45
C SER A 83 -4.66 -17.22 -13.16
N GLY A 84 -3.80 -17.93 -12.44
CA GLY A 84 -4.11 -18.49 -11.13
C GLY A 84 -4.31 -17.42 -10.06
N ALA A 85 -3.45 -16.39 -10.05
CA ALA A 85 -3.57 -15.25 -9.13
C ALA A 85 -4.92 -14.53 -9.31
N TYR A 86 -5.37 -14.34 -10.55
CA TYR A 86 -6.68 -13.74 -10.83
C TYR A 86 -7.83 -14.68 -10.41
N ALA A 87 -7.80 -15.93 -10.87
CA ALA A 87 -8.88 -16.90 -10.64
C ALA A 87 -9.16 -17.15 -9.16
N TYR A 88 -8.12 -17.10 -8.33
CA TYR A 88 -8.23 -17.37 -6.89
C TYR A 88 -8.01 -16.12 -6.02
N MET A 89 -8.02 -14.91 -6.59
CA MET A 89 -7.71 -13.66 -5.91
C MET A 89 -8.42 -13.54 -4.55
N HIS A 90 -9.76 -13.61 -4.55
CA HIS A 90 -10.56 -13.46 -3.32
C HIS A 90 -10.24 -14.52 -2.27
N LYS A 91 -10.00 -15.76 -2.71
CA LYS A 91 -9.70 -16.88 -1.80
C LYS A 91 -8.29 -16.76 -1.23
N ILE A 92 -7.32 -16.35 -2.03
CA ILE A 92 -5.95 -16.04 -1.59
C ILE A 92 -6.00 -14.93 -0.53
N GLU A 93 -6.69 -13.82 -0.80
CA GLU A 93 -6.81 -12.72 0.15
C GLU A 93 -7.47 -13.14 1.45
N THR A 94 -8.60 -13.84 1.37
CA THR A 94 -9.36 -14.27 2.55
C THR A 94 -8.55 -15.22 3.43
N VAL A 95 -7.91 -16.22 2.82
CA VAL A 95 -7.14 -17.22 3.58
C VAL A 95 -5.85 -16.61 4.12
N HIS A 96 -5.17 -15.77 3.35
CA HIS A 96 -3.98 -15.07 3.84
C HIS A 96 -4.31 -14.18 5.04
N ALA A 97 -5.37 -13.38 4.95
CA ALA A 97 -5.82 -12.51 6.05
C ALA A 97 -6.22 -13.30 7.31
N ALA A 98 -6.78 -14.50 7.14
CA ALA A 98 -7.13 -15.37 8.27
C ALA A 98 -5.90 -16.00 8.95
N ILE A 99 -4.82 -16.25 8.20
CA ILE A 99 -3.59 -16.86 8.74
C ILE A 99 -2.65 -15.80 9.32
N TRP A 100 -2.54 -14.64 8.67
CA TRP A 100 -1.67 -13.54 9.05
C TRP A 100 -2.44 -12.22 9.26
N PRO A 101 -3.33 -12.15 10.25
CA PRO A 101 -4.13 -10.95 10.50
C PRO A 101 -3.26 -9.72 10.83
N GLU A 102 -2.09 -9.91 11.43
CA GLU A 102 -1.14 -8.82 11.73
C GLU A 102 -0.40 -8.30 10.49
N ALA A 103 -0.27 -9.08 9.43
CA ALA A 103 0.36 -8.64 8.19
C ALA A 103 -0.59 -7.72 7.40
N GLU A 104 -1.89 -8.04 7.40
CA GLU A 104 -2.91 -7.19 6.79
C GLU A 104 -3.14 -5.93 7.62
N LYS A 105 -3.16 -6.00 8.96
CA LYS A 105 -3.16 -4.79 9.81
C LYS A 105 -1.97 -3.88 9.51
N ARG A 106 -0.77 -4.43 9.34
CA ARG A 106 0.42 -3.64 8.97
C ARG A 106 0.33 -3.02 7.58
N LYS A 107 -0.31 -3.69 6.62
CA LYS A 107 -0.57 -3.12 5.27
C LYS A 107 -1.63 -2.03 5.30
N GLU A 108 -2.71 -2.22 6.05
CA GLU A 108 -3.71 -1.18 6.29
C GLU A 108 -3.07 0.02 7.00
N GLU A 109 -2.27 -0.19 8.03
CA GLU A 109 -1.50 0.86 8.70
C GLU A 109 -0.49 1.55 7.78
N GLN A 110 0.19 0.83 6.88
CA GLN A 110 1.09 1.42 5.88
C GLN A 110 0.33 2.25 4.83
N ASN A 111 -0.83 1.76 4.35
CA ASN A 111 -1.69 2.49 3.44
C ASN A 111 -2.31 3.73 4.11
N LEU A 112 -2.64 3.64 5.41
CA LEU A 112 -3.12 4.77 6.19
C LEU A 112 -2.02 5.79 6.50
N LYS A 113 -0.74 5.44 6.38
CA LYS A 113 0.38 6.38 6.44
C LYS A 113 0.70 7.03 5.09
N ASP A 114 -0.10 6.79 4.04
CA ASP A 114 0.10 7.41 2.74
C ASP A 114 -0.11 8.95 2.84
N PRO A 115 0.92 9.76 2.54
CA PRO A 115 0.81 11.21 2.54
C PRO A 115 -0.25 11.78 1.60
N ARG A 116 -0.69 11.01 0.60
CA ARG A 116 -1.79 11.39 -0.30
C ARG A 116 -3.14 11.44 0.39
N LEU A 117 -3.30 10.74 1.52
CA LEU A 117 -4.53 10.73 2.33
C LEU A 117 -4.73 12.00 3.18
N GLY A 118 -3.88 13.01 3.00
CA GLY A 118 -4.05 14.30 3.66
C GLY A 118 -3.84 14.21 5.16
N TRP A 119 -4.57 15.02 5.92
CA TRP A 119 -4.41 15.11 7.36
C TRP A 119 -4.71 13.79 8.07
N LYS A 120 -5.69 13.03 7.59
CA LYS A 120 -6.00 11.69 8.11
C LYS A 120 -4.78 10.76 8.03
N GLY A 121 -4.04 10.83 6.93
CA GLY A 121 -2.83 10.03 6.75
C GLY A 121 -1.71 10.43 7.72
N PHE A 122 -1.57 11.75 7.94
CA PHE A 122 -0.61 12.29 8.90
C PHE A 122 -0.95 11.93 10.36
N VAL A 123 -2.23 11.96 10.74
CA VAL A 123 -2.66 11.56 12.09
C VAL A 123 -2.32 10.09 12.36
N GLU A 124 -2.49 9.21 11.38
CA GLU A 124 -2.09 7.80 11.53
C GLU A 124 -0.57 7.65 11.65
N PHE A 125 0.19 8.37 10.82
CA PHE A 125 1.65 8.45 10.93
C PHE A 125 2.09 8.94 12.31
N SER A 126 1.37 9.92 12.89
CA SER A 126 1.72 10.52 14.18
C SER A 126 1.65 9.54 15.36
N LYS A 127 0.94 8.41 15.24
CA LYS A 127 0.86 7.39 16.29
C LYS A 127 2.19 6.74 16.65
N GLN A 128 3.19 6.83 15.78
CA GLN A 128 4.54 6.35 16.05
C GLN A 128 5.46 7.40 16.73
N LEU A 129 4.95 8.63 16.90
CA LEU A 129 5.67 9.73 17.56
C LEU A 129 5.52 9.65 19.08
N LYS A 130 6.22 10.54 19.80
CA LYS A 130 6.10 10.64 21.26
C LYS A 130 4.67 11.02 21.68
N PRO A 131 4.15 10.49 22.80
CA PRO A 131 2.77 10.72 23.24
C PRO A 131 2.36 12.21 23.28
N ASP A 132 3.22 13.07 23.82
CA ASP A 132 2.93 14.51 23.93
C ASP A 132 2.69 15.17 22.56
N LEU A 133 3.50 14.77 21.58
CA LEU A 133 3.43 15.28 20.22
C LEU A 133 2.22 14.72 19.46
N GLN A 134 1.88 13.45 19.71
CA GLN A 134 0.69 12.83 19.17
C GLN A 134 -0.58 13.52 19.68
N ILE A 135 -0.64 13.83 20.98
CA ILE A 135 -1.76 14.55 21.60
C ILE A 135 -1.89 15.95 21.00
N GLU A 136 -0.78 16.66 20.84
CA GLU A 136 -0.76 17.97 20.18
C GLU A 136 -1.32 17.87 18.75
N ILE A 137 -0.72 17.03 17.90
CA ILE A 137 -1.10 16.88 16.48
C ILE A 137 -2.58 16.50 16.33
N LYS A 138 -3.07 15.57 17.16
CA LYS A 138 -4.46 15.10 17.11
C LYS A 138 -5.46 16.20 17.45
N ASN A 139 -5.07 17.15 18.30
CA ASN A 139 -5.94 18.21 18.77
C ASN A 139 -5.76 19.53 18.00
N LEU A 140 -4.92 19.57 16.96
CA LEU A 140 -4.75 20.77 16.14
C LEU A 140 -6.05 21.09 15.37
N PRO A 141 -6.61 22.29 15.52
CA PRO A 141 -7.77 22.72 14.73
C PRO A 141 -7.34 23.07 13.30
N ILE A 142 -7.24 22.05 12.46
CA ILE A 142 -6.88 22.19 11.05
C ILE A 142 -8.10 22.39 10.15
N THR A 143 -7.89 23.05 9.01
CA THR A 143 -8.88 23.11 7.93
C THR A 143 -8.30 22.43 6.69
N GLU A 144 -8.94 21.36 6.24
CA GLU A 144 -8.52 20.59 5.06
C GLU A 144 -9.46 20.86 3.87
N ASN A 145 -8.90 21.21 2.71
CA ASN A 145 -9.64 21.40 1.47
C ASN A 145 -9.14 20.39 0.42
N LEU A 146 -10.00 19.41 0.12
CA LEU A 146 -9.68 18.30 -0.78
C LEU A 146 -9.52 18.76 -2.25
N GLU A 147 -10.30 19.74 -2.70
CA GLU A 147 -10.30 20.20 -4.10
C GLU A 147 -9.01 20.93 -4.46
N SER A 148 -8.55 21.80 -3.57
CA SER A 148 -7.30 22.57 -3.73
C SER A 148 -6.06 21.83 -3.20
N LYS A 149 -6.25 20.66 -2.57
CA LYS A 149 -5.22 19.93 -1.82
C LYS A 149 -4.45 20.82 -0.86
N THR A 150 -5.17 21.63 -0.08
CA THR A 150 -4.58 22.51 0.92
C THR A 150 -4.95 22.07 2.33
N ILE A 151 -3.99 22.16 3.26
CA ILE A 151 -4.23 21.98 4.69
C ILE A 151 -3.76 23.24 5.39
N GLN A 152 -4.69 23.95 6.02
CA GLN A 152 -4.38 25.09 6.85
C GLN A 152 -4.15 24.62 8.29
N ILE A 153 -2.98 24.94 8.83
CA ILE A 153 -2.58 24.61 10.20
C ILE A 153 -2.45 25.90 11.04
N PRO A 154 -2.90 25.88 12.30
CA PRO A 154 -2.68 26.98 13.25
C PRO A 154 -1.23 26.97 13.75
N GLN A 155 -0.87 27.95 14.57
CA GLN A 155 0.41 27.92 15.27
C GLN A 155 0.50 26.70 16.19
N CYS A 156 1.58 25.94 16.06
CA CYS A 156 1.86 24.73 16.84
C CYS A 156 3.33 24.72 17.27
N SER A 157 3.74 23.71 18.03
CA SER A 157 5.13 23.54 18.42
C SER A 157 6.03 23.36 17.21
N GLU A 158 7.26 23.87 17.30
CA GLU A 158 8.27 23.73 16.23
C GLU A 158 8.51 22.26 15.85
N LYS A 159 8.38 21.34 16.84
CA LYS A 159 8.48 19.90 16.60
C LYS A 159 7.29 19.39 15.78
N ALA A 160 6.06 19.75 16.13
CA ALA A 160 4.87 19.34 15.38
C ALA A 160 4.95 19.85 13.95
N GLU A 161 5.33 21.12 13.80
CA GLU A 161 5.53 21.75 12.51
C GLU A 161 6.57 21.00 11.66
N LEU A 162 7.74 20.71 12.22
CA LEU A 162 8.79 19.97 11.50
C LEU A 162 8.29 18.61 10.99
N PHE A 163 7.53 17.86 11.80
CA PHE A 163 6.96 16.57 11.36
C PHE A 163 5.87 16.73 10.30
N ILE A 164 5.00 17.75 10.41
CA ILE A 164 3.99 18.06 9.39
C ILE A 164 4.67 18.35 8.05
N PHE A 165 5.64 19.27 8.05
CA PHE A 165 6.36 19.64 6.83
C PHE A 165 7.12 18.45 6.27
N LYS A 166 7.84 17.69 7.11
CA LYS A 166 8.55 16.49 6.67
C LYS A 166 7.63 15.50 5.98
N PHE A 167 6.49 15.20 6.58
CA PHE A 167 5.54 14.23 6.05
C PHE A 167 4.97 14.66 4.70
N PHE A 168 4.51 15.92 4.56
CA PHE A 168 3.84 16.37 3.34
C PHE A 168 4.79 16.87 2.23
N HIS A 169 5.89 17.54 2.57
CA HIS A 169 6.85 18.07 1.58
C HIS A 169 7.85 17.01 1.09
N GLU A 170 8.50 16.26 1.99
CA GLU A 170 9.52 15.29 1.54
C GLU A 170 8.91 14.10 0.81
N SER A 171 7.66 13.75 1.11
CA SER A 171 6.99 12.60 0.52
C SER A 171 6.25 12.89 -0.79
N ASN A 172 6.43 14.08 -1.37
CA ASN A 172 5.75 14.54 -2.60
C ASN A 172 4.23 14.26 -2.59
N SER A 173 3.60 14.59 -1.45
CA SER A 173 2.21 14.25 -1.14
C SER A 173 1.17 14.94 -2.06
N GLY A 174 1.58 16.03 -2.71
CA GLY A 174 0.70 16.92 -3.48
C GLY A 174 -0.16 17.84 -2.60
N TRP A 175 0.01 17.80 -1.28
CA TRP A 175 -0.65 18.70 -0.34
C TRP A 175 0.18 19.95 -0.08
N LYS A 176 -0.49 21.10 -0.07
CA LYS A 176 0.12 22.39 0.27
C LYS A 176 -0.28 22.80 1.68
N ILE A 177 0.71 22.95 2.55
CA ILE A 177 0.50 23.38 3.94
C ILE A 177 0.48 24.92 4.00
N ILE A 178 -0.60 25.48 4.53
CA ILE A 178 -0.78 26.92 4.74
C ILE A 178 -0.73 27.18 6.23
N LYS A 179 0.23 27.98 6.69
CA LYS A 179 0.29 28.42 8.09
C LYS A 179 -0.66 29.59 8.28
N GLU A 180 -1.53 29.50 9.27
CA GLU A 180 -2.31 30.65 9.69
C GLU A 180 -1.37 31.68 10.35
N LYS A 181 -1.23 32.85 9.72
CA LYS A 181 -0.54 33.99 10.35
C LYS A 181 -1.58 34.71 11.20
N THR A 182 -1.39 34.74 12.51
CA THR A 182 -2.06 35.69 13.38
C THR A 182 -1.70 37.10 12.90
N TYR A 183 -2.68 37.83 12.36
CA TYR A 183 -2.57 39.27 12.30
C TYR A 183 -2.59 39.76 13.75
N GLU A 184 -1.46 40.23 14.25
CA GLU A 184 -1.41 41.04 15.46
C GLU A 184 -2.25 42.30 15.19
N ASN A 185 -3.51 42.28 15.63
CA ASN A 185 -4.30 43.50 15.77
C ASN A 185 -3.65 44.33 16.88
N ASN A 186 -2.74 45.22 16.49
CA ASN A 186 -2.26 46.29 17.34
C ASN A 186 -3.43 47.24 17.63
N ILE A 187 -3.87 47.25 18.89
CA ILE A 187 -4.69 48.31 19.50
C ILE A 187 -3.82 49.54 19.70
#